data_AF-A0A142XKT9-F1
#
_entry.id   AF-A0A142XKT9-F1
#
_cell.length_a   1.000
_cell.length_b   1.000
_cell.length_c   1.000
_cell.angle_alpha   90.00
_cell.angle_beta   90.00
_cell.angle_gamma   90.00
#
_symmetry.space_group_name_H-M   'P 1'
#
loop_
_entity.id
_entity.type
_entity.pdbx_description
1 polymer ?
#
loop_
_entity_poly.entity_id
_entity_poly.type
_entity_poly.pdbx_seq_one_letter_code
_entity_poly.pdbx_strand_id
1 'polypeptide(L)'
;MSWVREIAWFAAVGLAITLAIFLLPGTKRRGGVDEMTQSAEQVRSGPAARRAQRAERLAQVQTDGTLETLRSIGRVYRSHIAQTKTPPTADDFRELIGMWRGRRDDQPPVILWGVDLARVPNPTGTALAWERTPGADGQRCVLLADAETVKLIPEPEFEKLPRAK
;
A
#
# COMPACT_ATOMS: atom_id res chain seq x y z
N MET A 1 -35.41 16.67 -59.48
CA MET A 1 -34.02 17.19 -59.49
C MET A 1 -33.78 18.14 -58.31
N SER A 2 -33.88 17.65 -57.06
CA SER A 2 -33.66 18.47 -55.83
C SER A 2 -32.29 18.25 -55.19
N TRP A 3 -31.66 17.10 -55.42
CA TRP A 3 -30.44 16.69 -54.73
C TRP A 3 -29.18 17.50 -55.09
N VAL A 4 -29.12 18.04 -56.31
CA VAL A 4 -27.99 18.90 -56.76
C VAL A 4 -27.97 20.24 -56.01
N ARG A 5 -29.13 20.72 -55.54
CA ARG A 5 -29.24 22.00 -54.82
C ARG A 5 -28.77 21.91 -53.37
N GLU A 6 -28.86 20.72 -52.76
CA GLU A 6 -28.40 20.46 -51.39
C GLU A 6 -26.87 20.31 -51.33
N ILE A 7 -26.26 19.61 -52.30
CA ILE A 7 -24.80 19.44 -52.37
C ILE A 7 -24.09 20.77 -52.61
N ALA A 8 -24.66 21.64 -53.45
CA ALA A 8 -24.11 22.98 -53.68
C ALA A 8 -24.08 23.84 -52.41
N TRP A 9 -25.03 23.65 -51.49
CA TRP A 9 -25.09 24.39 -50.24
C TRP A 9 -24.00 23.95 -49.25
N PHE A 10 -23.76 22.65 -49.13
CA PHE A 10 -22.68 22.12 -48.29
C PHE A 10 -21.28 22.54 -48.79
N ALA A 11 -21.08 22.56 -50.11
CA ALA A 11 -19.83 23.05 -50.70
C ALA A 11 -19.60 24.54 -50.40
N ALA A 12 -20.65 25.37 -50.49
CA ALA A 12 -20.57 26.79 -50.18
C ALA A 12 -20.29 27.07 -48.69
N VAL A 13 -20.91 26.32 -47.78
CA VAL A 13 -20.65 26.44 -46.33
C VAL A 13 -19.24 25.98 -45.98
N GLY A 14 -18.78 24.87 -46.57
CA GLY A 14 -17.41 24.39 -46.38
C GLY A 14 -16.36 25.41 -46.83
N LEU A 15 -16.58 26.05 -47.97
CA LEU A 15 -15.69 27.09 -48.50
C LEU A 15 -15.70 28.36 -47.65
N ALA A 16 -16.87 28.78 -47.14
CA ALA A 16 -17.00 29.95 -46.28
C ALA A 16 -16.29 29.76 -44.92
N ILE A 17 -16.39 28.56 -44.34
CA ILE A 17 -15.70 28.23 -43.08
C ILE A 17 -14.18 28.22 -43.27
N THR A 18 -13.69 27.65 -44.38
CA THR A 18 -12.25 27.62 -44.68
C THR A 18 -11.68 29.02 -44.96
N LEU A 19 -12.42 29.88 -45.67
CA LEU A 19 -12.04 31.28 -45.89
C LEU A 19 -12.06 32.10 -44.59
N ALA A 20 -13.04 31.89 -43.71
CA ALA A 20 -13.12 32.57 -42.42
C ALA A 20 -11.94 32.22 -41.50
N ILE A 21 -11.46 30.97 -41.53
CA ILE A 21 -10.28 30.53 -40.77
C ILE A 21 -9.00 31.15 -41.35
N PHE A 22 -8.90 31.34 -42.66
CA PHE A 22 -7.68 31.84 -43.32
C PHE A 22 -7.56 33.38 -43.31
N LEU A 23 -8.69 34.10 -43.23
CA LEU A 23 -8.72 35.57 -43.29
C LEU A 23 -8.72 36.27 -41.92
N LEU A 24 -8.71 35.54 -40.80
CA LEU A 24 -8.59 36.12 -39.46
C LEU A 24 -7.17 36.70 -39.25
N PRO A 25 -6.99 38.03 -39.30
CA PRO A 25 -5.68 38.65 -39.14
C PRO A 25 -5.46 38.83 -37.64
N GLY A 26 -4.65 37.97 -37.01
CA GLY A 26 -4.10 38.29 -35.70
C GLY A 26 -4.04 37.20 -34.63
N THR A 27 -4.12 35.91 -34.95
CA THR A 27 -3.65 34.90 -33.99
C THR A 27 -2.12 34.83 -34.04
N LYS A 28 -1.48 35.80 -33.36
CA LYS A 28 -0.07 35.72 -33.01
C LYS A 28 0.16 34.37 -32.32
N ARG A 29 0.85 33.44 -33.00
CA ARG A 29 1.50 32.28 -32.38
C ARG A 29 2.57 32.79 -31.41
N ARG A 30 2.16 33.24 -30.22
CA ARG A 30 3.00 33.45 -29.04
C ARG A 30 2.70 32.29 -28.10
N GLY A 31 3.54 31.25 -28.12
CA GLY A 31 3.46 30.10 -27.21
C GLY A 31 4.43 28.98 -27.59
N GLY A 32 5.54 29.31 -28.25
CA GLY A 32 6.24 28.37 -29.14
C GLY A 32 7.32 27.48 -28.55
N VAL A 33 7.80 27.70 -27.33
CA VAL A 33 8.87 26.85 -26.76
C VAL A 33 8.65 26.60 -25.26
N ASP A 34 8.35 27.64 -24.47
CA ASP A 34 8.20 27.51 -23.01
C ASP A 34 6.98 26.68 -22.57
N GLU A 35 5.84 26.78 -23.28
CA GLU A 35 4.64 25.96 -22.99
C GLU A 35 4.86 24.49 -23.41
N MET A 36 5.61 24.23 -24.48
CA MET A 36 5.93 22.86 -24.89
C MET A 36 6.93 22.19 -23.94
N THR A 37 7.90 22.93 -23.41
CA THR A 37 8.84 22.40 -22.40
C THR A 37 8.15 22.18 -21.06
N GLN A 38 7.27 23.08 -20.60
CA GLN A 38 6.50 22.86 -19.36
C GLN A 38 5.51 21.71 -19.47
N SER A 39 4.84 21.57 -20.63
CA SER A 39 3.94 20.44 -20.89
C SER A 39 4.71 19.11 -20.99
N ALA A 40 5.89 19.10 -21.61
CA ALA A 40 6.73 17.91 -21.68
C ALA A 40 7.30 17.52 -20.30
N GLU A 41 7.58 18.48 -19.43
CA GLU A 41 8.09 18.25 -18.07
C GLU A 41 6.97 17.77 -17.11
N GLN A 42 5.74 18.28 -17.26
CA GLN A 42 4.55 17.72 -16.60
C GLN A 42 4.22 16.30 -17.09
N VAL A 43 4.39 16.02 -18.39
CA VAL A 43 4.17 14.67 -18.95
C VAL A 43 5.28 13.70 -18.53
N ARG A 44 6.51 14.16 -18.26
CA ARG A 44 7.60 13.31 -17.73
C ARG A 44 7.49 13.05 -16.23
N SER A 45 7.06 14.04 -15.45
CA SER A 45 6.84 13.88 -14.00
C SER A 45 5.59 13.04 -13.69
N GLY A 46 4.58 13.03 -14.58
CA GLY A 46 3.35 12.26 -14.40
C GLY A 46 3.53 10.74 -14.23
N PRO A 47 4.23 10.03 -15.12
CA PRO A 47 4.42 8.58 -15.02
C PRO A 47 5.28 8.15 -13.83
N ALA A 48 6.36 8.90 -13.54
CA ALA A 48 7.23 8.61 -12.40
C ALA A 48 6.49 8.82 -11.07
N ALA A 49 5.78 9.94 -10.91
CA ALA A 49 4.96 10.21 -9.74
C ALA A 49 3.85 9.17 -9.55
N ARG A 50 3.17 8.76 -10.63
CA ARG A 50 2.15 7.69 -10.56
C ARG A 50 2.74 6.33 -10.15
N ARG A 51 3.94 5.99 -10.60
CA ARG A 51 4.63 4.76 -10.19
C ARG A 51 5.01 4.82 -8.71
N ALA A 52 5.56 5.95 -8.25
CA ALA A 52 5.89 6.16 -6.84
C ALA A 52 4.64 6.03 -5.95
N GLN A 53 3.54 6.70 -6.31
CA GLN A 53 2.28 6.61 -5.59
C GLN A 53 1.71 5.18 -5.55
N ARG A 54 1.82 4.43 -6.65
CA ARG A 54 1.39 3.02 -6.66
C ARG A 54 2.27 2.13 -5.77
N ALA A 55 3.58 2.36 -5.77
CA ALA A 55 4.51 1.63 -4.91
C ALA A 55 4.23 1.91 -3.43
N GLU A 56 3.97 3.17 -3.07
CA GLU A 56 3.60 3.57 -1.71
C GLU A 56 2.28 2.90 -1.27
N ARG A 57 1.24 2.94 -2.11
CA ARG A 57 -0.03 2.26 -1.82
C ARG A 57 0.15 0.74 -1.67
N LEU A 58 0.98 0.13 -2.52
CA LEU A 58 1.26 -1.30 -2.42
C LEU A 58 1.97 -1.62 -1.09
N ALA A 59 2.97 -0.83 -0.72
CA ALA A 59 3.69 -0.99 0.54
C ALA A 59 2.75 -0.83 1.75
N GLN A 60 1.80 0.11 1.69
CA GLN A 60 0.78 0.28 2.71
C GLN A 60 -0.13 -0.95 2.81
N VAL A 61 -0.67 -1.44 1.68
CA VAL A 61 -1.52 -2.65 1.65
C VAL A 61 -0.78 -3.88 2.20
N GLN A 62 0.50 -4.04 1.85
CA GLN A 62 1.32 -5.12 2.39
C GLN A 62 1.52 -4.97 3.90
N THR A 63 1.76 -3.75 4.37
CA THR A 63 1.94 -3.48 5.80
C THR A 63 0.67 -3.77 6.60
N ASP A 64 -0.47 -3.26 6.13
CA ASP A 64 -1.78 -3.53 6.72
C ASP A 64 -2.11 -5.02 6.73
N GLY A 65 -1.77 -5.72 5.65
CA GLY A 65 -1.93 -7.17 5.55
C GLY A 65 -1.07 -7.95 6.55
N THR A 66 0.19 -7.56 6.76
CA THR A 66 1.05 -8.17 7.80
C THR A 66 0.49 -7.88 9.20
N LEU A 67 0.02 -6.65 9.47
CA LEU A 67 -0.61 -6.30 10.75
C LEU A 67 -1.84 -7.16 11.02
N GLU A 68 -2.68 -7.42 10.01
CA GLU A 68 -3.86 -8.28 10.15
C GLU A 68 -3.50 -9.75 10.40
N THR A 69 -2.44 -10.26 9.76
CA THR A 69 -1.88 -11.58 10.09
C THR A 69 -1.48 -11.65 11.57
N LEU A 70 -0.78 -10.64 12.08
CA LEU A 70 -0.38 -10.59 13.49
C LEU A 70 -1.58 -10.48 14.45
N ARG A 71 -2.62 -9.71 14.10
CA ARG A 71 -3.87 -9.66 14.89
C ARG A 71 -4.56 -11.02 14.93
N SER A 72 -4.54 -11.75 13.81
CA SER A 72 -5.10 -13.10 13.71
C SER A 72 -4.36 -14.08 14.62
N ILE A 73 -3.02 -14.04 14.62
CA ILE A 73 -2.18 -14.82 15.54
C ILE A 73 -2.56 -14.50 17.00
N GLY A 74 -2.64 -13.21 17.35
CA GLY A 74 -3.01 -12.79 18.69
C GLY A 74 -4.38 -13.28 19.16
N ARG A 75 -5.39 -13.23 18.27
CA ARG A 75 -6.73 -13.77 18.53
C ARG A 75 -6.70 -15.28 18.78
N VAL A 76 -5.97 -16.01 17.96
CA VAL A 76 -5.82 -17.47 18.08
C VAL A 76 -5.09 -17.84 19.36
N TYR A 77 -4.03 -17.11 19.71
CA TYR A 77 -3.26 -17.29 20.95
C TYR A 77 -4.15 -17.11 22.20
N ARG A 78 -4.92 -16.02 22.27
CA ARG A 78 -5.87 -15.79 23.37
C ARG A 78 -6.97 -16.84 23.43
N SER A 79 -7.52 -17.21 22.27
CA SER A 79 -8.56 -18.23 22.18
C SER A 79 -8.09 -19.57 22.73
N HIS A 80 -6.86 -19.97 22.41
CA HIS A 80 -6.25 -21.19 22.93
C HIS A 80 -6.14 -21.12 24.46
N ILE A 81 -5.51 -20.07 25.02
CA ILE A 81 -5.38 -19.90 26.49
C ILE A 81 -6.76 -19.95 27.17
N ALA A 82 -7.76 -19.30 26.57
CA ALA A 82 -9.11 -19.29 27.12
C ALA A 82 -9.72 -20.71 27.21
N GLN A 83 -9.41 -21.58 26.24
CA GLN A 83 -9.94 -22.94 26.15
C GLN A 83 -9.13 -23.96 26.98
N THR A 84 -7.80 -23.97 26.84
CA THR A 84 -6.91 -24.99 27.41
C THR A 84 -6.36 -24.61 28.78
N LYS A 85 -6.43 -23.31 29.13
CA LYS A 85 -5.79 -22.73 30.33
C LYS A 85 -4.28 -22.89 30.37
N THR A 86 -3.66 -23.25 29.23
CA THR A 86 -2.21 -23.37 29.08
C THR A 86 -1.70 -22.48 27.96
N PRO A 87 -0.45 -21.98 28.04
CA PRO A 87 0.18 -21.29 26.92
C PRO A 87 0.29 -22.21 25.69
N PRO A 88 -0.04 -21.73 24.49
CA PRO A 88 0.11 -22.53 23.28
C PRO A 88 1.57 -22.74 22.90
N THR A 89 1.83 -23.89 22.30
CA THR A 89 3.10 -24.28 21.70
C THR A 89 3.03 -24.21 20.16
N ALA A 90 4.17 -24.34 19.50
CA ALA A 90 4.19 -24.42 18.03
C ALA A 90 3.41 -25.63 17.49
N ASP A 91 3.41 -26.73 18.23
CA ASP A 91 2.74 -27.97 17.82
C ASP A 91 1.22 -27.84 17.82
N ASP A 92 0.65 -27.05 18.73
CA ASP A 92 -0.78 -26.76 18.79
C ASP A 92 -1.31 -26.07 17.52
N PHE A 93 -0.42 -25.45 16.74
CA PHE A 93 -0.75 -24.71 15.53
C PHE A 93 0.00 -25.17 14.29
N ARG A 94 0.52 -26.39 14.28
CA ARG A 94 1.34 -26.92 13.17
C ARG A 94 0.68 -26.74 11.79
N GLU A 95 -0.64 -26.93 11.72
CA GLU A 95 -1.41 -26.77 10.48
C GLU A 95 -1.63 -25.30 10.07
N LEU A 96 -1.66 -24.38 11.04
CA LEU A 96 -1.92 -22.95 10.82
C LEU A 96 -0.64 -22.15 10.53
N ILE A 97 0.49 -22.55 11.12
CA ILE A 97 1.77 -21.82 11.01
C ILE A 97 2.17 -21.59 9.55
N GLY A 98 1.94 -22.57 8.66
CA GLY A 98 2.26 -22.44 7.23
C GLY A 98 1.43 -21.39 6.49
N MET A 99 0.25 -21.04 7.02
CA MET A 99 -0.66 -20.05 6.44
C MET A 99 -0.37 -18.62 6.92
N TRP A 100 0.29 -18.47 8.08
CA TRP A 100 0.67 -17.16 8.59
C TRP A 100 1.95 -16.69 7.91
N ARG A 101 1.78 -15.89 6.85
CA ARG A 101 2.89 -15.24 6.15
C ARG A 101 2.73 -13.72 6.18
N GLY A 102 3.85 -13.02 6.37
CA GLY A 102 3.92 -11.57 6.18
C GLY A 102 3.64 -11.23 4.72
N ARG A 103 2.90 -10.15 4.44
CA ARG A 103 2.62 -9.73 3.06
C ARG A 103 3.77 -8.95 2.43
N ARG A 104 4.74 -8.50 3.23
CA ARG A 104 5.90 -7.73 2.76
C ARG A 104 7.04 -8.64 2.31
N ASP A 105 7.34 -9.71 3.06
CA ASP A 105 8.47 -10.61 2.82
C ASP A 105 8.09 -12.06 2.50
N ASP A 106 6.79 -12.40 2.54
CA ASP A 106 6.24 -13.76 2.41
C ASP A 106 6.86 -14.78 3.39
N GLN A 107 7.50 -14.30 4.46
CA GLN A 107 8.09 -15.16 5.48
C GLN A 107 7.09 -15.43 6.61
N PRO A 108 7.20 -16.59 7.28
CA PRO A 108 6.48 -16.81 8.52
C PRO A 108 6.99 -15.84 9.60
N PRO A 109 6.08 -15.23 10.39
CA PRO A 109 6.47 -14.38 11.49
C PRO A 109 7.20 -15.19 12.57
N VAL A 110 8.04 -14.53 13.33
CA VAL A 110 8.64 -15.11 14.53
C VAL A 110 7.62 -14.99 15.65
N ILE A 111 7.26 -16.12 16.27
CA ILE A 111 6.29 -16.18 17.37
C ILE A 111 6.97 -16.80 18.58
N LEU A 112 6.82 -16.17 19.74
CA LEU A 112 7.28 -16.70 21.01
C LEU A 112 6.19 -17.59 21.61
N TRP A 113 6.40 -18.90 21.48
CA TRP A 113 5.51 -19.94 21.98
C TRP A 113 5.75 -20.23 23.47
N GLY A 114 4.75 -20.79 24.15
CA GLY A 114 4.85 -21.19 25.56
C GLY A 114 4.79 -20.03 26.55
N VAL A 115 4.52 -18.80 26.09
CA VAL A 115 4.45 -17.60 26.94
C VAL A 115 3.12 -17.55 27.68
N ASP A 116 3.17 -17.52 29.02
CA ASP A 116 2.04 -17.22 29.88
C ASP A 116 1.80 -15.70 29.94
N LEU A 117 0.84 -15.22 29.15
CA LEU A 117 0.55 -13.78 29.01
C LEU A 117 0.18 -13.11 30.35
N ALA A 118 -0.37 -13.87 31.31
CA ALA A 118 -0.74 -13.33 32.62
C ALA A 118 0.48 -13.03 33.51
N ARG A 119 1.65 -13.61 33.19
CA ARG A 119 2.90 -13.43 33.95
C ARG A 119 3.85 -12.42 33.32
N VAL A 120 3.55 -11.93 32.11
CA VAL A 120 4.41 -10.97 31.42
C VAL A 120 4.31 -9.60 32.10
N PRO A 121 5.41 -9.05 32.64
CA PRO A 121 5.40 -7.69 33.14
C PRO A 121 5.28 -6.72 31.95
N ASN A 122 4.37 -5.74 32.06
CA ASN A 122 4.11 -4.76 31.01
C ASN A 122 3.80 -5.41 29.63
N PRO A 123 2.64 -6.08 29.49
CA PRO A 123 2.31 -6.84 28.28
C PRO A 123 2.21 -5.95 27.03
N THR A 124 1.81 -4.69 27.16
CA THR A 124 1.73 -3.70 26.07
C THR A 124 3.08 -3.10 25.66
N GLY A 125 4.17 -3.45 26.35
CA GLY A 125 5.54 -3.02 26.06
C GLY A 125 6.49 -4.17 25.72
N THR A 126 5.98 -5.40 25.60
CA THR A 126 6.78 -6.62 25.41
C THR A 126 6.35 -7.32 24.13
N ALA A 127 7.29 -7.72 23.27
CA ALA A 127 7.02 -8.39 22.01
C ALA A 127 6.64 -9.85 22.21
N LEU A 128 5.58 -10.30 21.53
CA LEU A 128 5.14 -11.70 21.48
C LEU A 128 5.38 -12.33 20.10
N ALA A 129 5.10 -11.59 19.03
CA ALA A 129 5.39 -12.02 17.67
C ALA A 129 5.76 -10.84 16.77
N TRP A 130 6.49 -11.08 15.69
CA TRP A 130 6.92 -10.02 14.77
C TRP A 130 7.24 -10.56 13.37
N GLU A 131 7.21 -9.65 12.39
CA GLU A 131 7.68 -9.93 11.03
C GLU A 131 9.18 -10.24 11.03
N ARG A 132 9.62 -11.23 10.25
CA ARG A 132 11.02 -11.70 10.25
C ARG A 132 11.99 -10.66 9.68
N THR A 133 11.59 -9.97 8.63
CA THR A 133 12.42 -8.96 7.95
C THR A 133 11.81 -7.57 8.19
N PRO A 134 12.60 -6.55 8.56
CA PRO A 134 12.08 -5.18 8.51
C PRO A 134 11.79 -4.83 7.05
N GLY A 135 10.76 -4.04 6.78
CA GLY A 135 10.54 -3.64 5.40
C GLY A 135 11.40 -2.45 4.99
N ALA A 136 11.17 -1.98 3.77
CA ALA A 136 12.03 -0.99 3.12
C ALA A 136 12.07 0.38 3.83
N ASP A 137 11.11 0.66 4.70
CA ASP A 137 11.03 1.85 5.55
C ASP A 137 11.83 1.72 6.87
N GLY A 138 12.46 0.56 7.12
CA GLY A 138 13.16 0.28 8.37
C GLY A 138 12.21 0.06 9.56
N GLN A 139 10.92 -0.20 9.31
CA GLN A 139 9.93 -0.51 10.34
C GLN A 139 9.54 -1.97 10.30
N ARG A 140 9.18 -2.50 11.47
CA ARG A 140 8.75 -3.88 11.67
C ARG A 140 7.36 -3.93 12.27
N CYS A 141 6.52 -4.82 11.75
CA CYS A 141 5.23 -5.12 12.35
C CYS A 141 5.42 -6.05 13.55
N VAL A 142 4.85 -5.68 14.69
CA VAL A 142 5.03 -6.38 15.98
C VAL A 142 3.69 -6.55 16.67
N LEU A 143 3.43 -7.76 17.16
CA LEU A 143 2.38 -8.11 18.11
C LEU A 143 2.97 -8.09 19.53
N LEU A 144 2.30 -7.39 20.45
CA LEU A 144 2.72 -7.29 21.84
C LEU A 144 2.13 -8.42 22.71
N ALA A 145 2.62 -8.56 23.93
CA ALA A 145 2.30 -9.66 24.83
C ALA A 145 0.94 -9.56 25.52
N ASP A 146 0.17 -8.49 25.28
CA ASP A 146 -1.28 -8.51 25.49
C ASP A 146 -2.02 -9.36 24.42
N ALA A 147 -1.27 -9.83 23.42
CA ALA A 147 -1.73 -10.54 22.23
C ALA A 147 -2.77 -9.76 21.41
N GLU A 148 -3.00 -8.48 21.69
CA GLU A 148 -4.05 -7.65 21.09
C GLU A 148 -3.45 -6.50 20.30
N THR A 149 -2.48 -5.82 20.91
CA THR A 149 -1.88 -4.64 20.35
C THR A 149 -0.87 -5.03 19.28
N VAL A 150 -1.12 -4.56 18.05
CA VAL A 150 -0.15 -4.61 16.95
C VAL A 150 0.34 -3.20 16.65
N LYS A 151 1.65 -3.06 16.41
CA LYS A 151 2.28 -1.77 16.09
C LYS A 151 3.33 -1.93 15.00
N LEU A 152 3.54 -0.84 14.26
CA LEU A 152 4.76 -0.60 13.49
C LEU A 152 5.79 0.02 14.42
N ILE A 153 6.96 -0.59 14.52
CA ILE A 153 8.04 -0.14 15.39
C ILE A 153 9.29 0.07 14.53
N PRO A 154 9.95 1.24 14.60
CA PRO A 154 11.24 1.46 13.95
C PRO A 154 12.28 0.42 14.41
N GLU A 155 13.12 -0.08 13.52
CA GLU A 155 14.09 -1.14 13.83
C GLU A 155 14.98 -0.82 15.06
N PRO A 156 15.52 0.41 15.25
CA PRO A 156 16.32 0.74 16.43
C PRO A 156 15.56 0.65 17.77
N GLU A 157 14.24 0.84 17.74
CA GLU A 157 13.38 0.68 18.91
C GLU A 157 12.99 -0.79 19.10
N PHE A 158 12.75 -1.51 17.99
CA PHE A 158 12.44 -2.93 18.00
C PHE A 158 13.57 -3.76 18.65
N GLU A 159 14.84 -3.43 18.39
CA GLU A 159 15.99 -4.10 18.98
C GLU A 159 16.07 -3.95 20.51
N LYS A 160 15.49 -2.87 21.06
CA LYS A 160 15.43 -2.60 22.50
C LYS A 160 14.18 -3.17 23.15
N LEU A 161 13.21 -3.61 22.36
CA LEU A 161 11.92 -4.06 22.85
C LEU A 161 12.08 -5.41 23.56
N PRO A 162 11.65 -5.53 24.84
CA PRO A 162 11.76 -6.80 25.56
C PRO A 162 10.95 -7.89 24.85
N ARG A 163 11.46 -9.12 24.90
CA ARG A 163 10.81 -10.31 24.35
C ARG A 163 10.11 -11.04 25.48
N ALA A 164 8.90 -11.50 25.22
CA ALA A 164 8.17 -12.31 26.19
C ALA A 164 8.95 -13.61 26.48
N LYS A 165 8.91 -14.08 27.72
CA LYS A 165 9.61 -15.29 28.18
C LYS A 165 8.67 -16.13 29.02
#